data_AF-A0A8D8HW27-F1
#
_entry.id   AF-A0A8D8HW27-F1
#
_cell.length_a   1.000
_cell.length_b   1.000
_cell.length_c   1.000
_cell.angle_alpha   90.00
_cell.angle_beta   90.00
_cell.angle_gamma   90.00
#
_symmetry.space_group_name_H-M   'P 1'
#
loop_
_entity.id
_entity.type
_entity.pdbx_description
1 polymer ?
#
loop_
_entity_poly.entity_id
_entity_poly.type
_entity_poly.pdbx_seq_one_letter_code
_entity_poly.pdbx_strand_id
1 'polypeptide(L)'
;MDMNDTFAGLLVPDRDTCNVVNKTKLLLNLYEGIPETLLLNVISWFFLIMLFTLLRQQAWDYGRLALVNSHGENKRWTQLFYAHGNVGGQLGAESSDASLSIDRGFFSWILATWRLTREQILTHSGPDAVHYLSFQRHLMLVMSIMTFISIVIILPINFSGELIGDMNSFGHTTISNLEPDGGVMWVHVFFAIAYVPMVVLIMRRASGRNAFKTAPTRTVMATNVAQPDCDKNAIRTYVQQLFPDVGIDDIQLAYNINSLIKAAEEYERIVDARIYCEVHRNRDREPLQAKLSCWSCETVDALEYYKDEEARLAGQVSRLRASALNEPLGIAFITLNSAHEAQHVILHFKPGTYRDWDLSFAPAPSDI
;
A
#
# COMPACT_ATOMS: atom_id res chain seq x y z
N MET A 1 -78.40 3.68 -12.79
CA MET A 1 -77.91 4.68 -11.83
C MET A 1 -77.65 3.90 -10.57
N ASP A 2 -76.38 3.58 -10.31
CA ASP A 2 -75.80 3.41 -8.97
C ASP A 2 -74.40 2.79 -9.05
N MET A 3 -73.42 3.62 -8.69
CA MET A 3 -72.42 3.33 -7.66
C MET A 3 -71.33 2.28 -7.95
N ASN A 4 -70.69 2.34 -9.12
CA ASN A 4 -69.39 1.64 -9.28
C ASN A 4 -68.30 2.44 -10.01
N ASP A 5 -68.59 3.66 -10.50
CA ASP A 5 -67.64 4.47 -11.27
C ASP A 5 -66.87 5.53 -10.45
N THR A 6 -67.07 5.59 -9.12
CA THR A 6 -66.45 6.63 -8.27
C THR A 6 -65.22 6.20 -7.50
N PHE A 7 -64.76 4.94 -7.60
CA PHE A 7 -63.60 4.46 -6.84
C PHE A 7 -62.34 4.14 -7.66
N ALA A 8 -62.39 4.24 -9.00
CA ALA A 8 -61.23 3.96 -9.85
C ALA A 8 -60.24 5.14 -9.98
N GLY A 9 -60.56 6.32 -9.43
CA GLY A 9 -59.75 7.53 -9.56
C GLY A 9 -58.78 7.84 -8.42
N LEU A 10 -58.70 7.00 -7.38
CA LEU A 10 -58.02 7.33 -6.11
C LEU A 10 -56.71 6.57 -5.81
N LEU A 11 -56.23 5.73 -6.73
CA LEU A 11 -54.98 4.97 -6.54
C LEU A 11 -54.10 4.95 -7.80
N VAL A 12 -53.99 6.09 -8.50
CA VAL A 12 -52.82 6.33 -9.34
C VAL A 12 -51.80 7.04 -8.45
N PRO A 13 -50.68 6.40 -8.06
CA PRO A 13 -49.61 7.13 -7.40
C PRO A 13 -49.09 8.15 -8.43
N ASP A 14 -49.38 9.42 -8.18
CA ASP A 14 -48.78 10.53 -8.90
C ASP A 14 -47.27 10.42 -8.74
N ARG A 15 -46.58 10.18 -9.85
CA ARG A 15 -45.15 9.81 -9.87
C ARG A 15 -44.24 10.99 -9.53
N ASP A 16 -44.82 12.19 -9.44
CA ASP A 16 -44.13 13.46 -9.28
C ASP A 16 -44.13 13.97 -7.82
N THR A 17 -44.94 13.38 -6.92
CA THR A 17 -45.10 13.86 -5.54
C THR A 17 -43.99 13.42 -4.57
N CYS A 18 -43.11 12.49 -4.96
CA CYS A 18 -42.03 11.98 -4.08
C CYS A 18 -40.63 12.57 -4.32
N ASN A 19 -40.45 13.45 -5.30
CA ASN A 19 -39.16 14.09 -5.53
C ASN A 19 -39.14 15.51 -4.95
N VAL A 20 -38.95 15.61 -3.63
CA VAL A 20 -38.46 16.85 -3.01
C VAL A 20 -37.01 17.04 -3.45
N VAL A 21 -36.82 17.54 -4.67
CA VAL A 21 -35.50 17.95 -5.15
C VAL A 21 -35.21 19.28 -4.46
N ASN A 22 -34.53 19.22 -3.32
CA ASN A 22 -33.97 20.42 -2.72
C ASN A 22 -32.81 20.90 -3.61
N LYS A 23 -33.16 21.74 -4.60
CA LYS A 23 -32.23 22.25 -5.62
C LYS A 23 -31.44 23.43 -5.04
N THR A 24 -30.41 23.16 -4.25
CA THR A 24 -29.29 24.11 -4.15
C THR A 24 -28.48 24.00 -5.44
N LYS A 25 -29.02 24.53 -6.55
CA LYS A 25 -28.38 24.48 -7.87
C LYS A 25 -27.65 25.79 -8.12
N LEU A 26 -26.35 25.71 -8.37
CA LEU A 26 -25.50 26.89 -8.49
C LEU A 26 -25.37 27.36 -9.95
N LEU A 27 -25.36 26.48 -10.97
CA LEU A 27 -25.08 26.92 -12.35
C LEU A 27 -25.93 26.32 -13.49
N LEU A 28 -26.07 25.00 -13.70
CA LEU A 28 -26.80 24.44 -14.87
C LEU A 28 -27.39 23.03 -14.61
N ASN A 29 -28.64 22.78 -15.01
CA ASN A 29 -29.33 21.49 -14.86
C ASN A 29 -29.28 20.62 -16.13
N LEU A 30 -28.11 20.50 -16.78
CA LEU A 30 -27.92 19.62 -17.93
C LEU A 30 -27.41 18.25 -17.48
N TYR A 31 -27.88 17.17 -18.13
CA TYR A 31 -27.44 15.80 -17.87
C TYR A 31 -27.37 15.45 -16.38
N GLU A 32 -28.44 15.80 -15.64
CA GLU A 32 -28.57 15.50 -14.21
C GLU A 32 -27.44 16.07 -13.32
N GLY A 33 -26.73 17.11 -13.78
CA GLY A 33 -25.65 17.75 -13.03
C GLY A 33 -24.28 17.07 -13.17
N ILE A 34 -24.12 16.16 -14.12
CA ILE A 34 -22.81 15.55 -14.44
C ILE A 34 -21.76 16.62 -14.80
N PRO A 35 -22.04 17.60 -15.69
CA PRO A 35 -21.05 18.62 -16.03
C PRO A 35 -20.67 19.52 -14.85
N GLU A 36 -21.63 19.84 -13.98
CA GLU A 36 -21.41 20.63 -12.77
C GLU A 36 -20.48 19.87 -11.79
N THR A 37 -20.78 18.60 -11.56
CA THR A 37 -19.96 17.73 -10.71
C THR A 37 -18.55 17.56 -11.26
N LEU A 38 -18.41 17.35 -12.57
CA LEU A 38 -17.10 17.25 -13.24
C LEU A 38 -16.31 18.55 -13.08
N LEU A 39 -16.93 19.71 -13.28
CA LEU A 39 -16.29 21.00 -13.13
C LEU A 39 -15.79 21.22 -11.70
N LEU A 40 -16.63 20.93 -10.70
CA LEU A 40 -16.25 21.03 -9.29
C LEU A 40 -15.09 20.09 -8.94
N ASN A 41 -15.11 18.85 -9.44
CA ASN A 41 -14.03 17.90 -9.26
C ASN A 41 -12.72 18.36 -9.91
N VAL A 42 -12.77 18.96 -11.10
CA VAL A 42 -11.59 19.50 -11.78
C VAL A 42 -11.01 20.70 -11.03
N ILE A 43 -11.86 21.60 -10.54
CA ILE A 43 -11.44 22.75 -9.72
C ILE A 43 -10.81 22.25 -8.41
N SER A 44 -11.45 21.30 -7.73
CA SER A 44 -10.93 20.69 -6.50
C SER A 44 -9.60 19.99 -6.74
N TRP A 45 -9.48 19.22 -7.83
CA TRP A 45 -8.24 18.56 -8.23
C TRP A 45 -7.11 19.57 -8.48
N PHE A 46 -7.38 20.67 -9.18
CA PHE A 46 -6.39 21.72 -9.41
C PHE A 46 -5.94 22.38 -8.11
N PHE A 47 -6.88 22.67 -7.20
CA PHE A 47 -6.57 23.19 -5.87
C PHE A 47 -5.70 22.22 -5.06
N LEU A 48 -6.01 20.92 -5.07
CA LEU A 48 -5.23 19.90 -4.39
C LEU A 48 -3.82 19.76 -4.97
N ILE A 49 -3.67 19.79 -6.30
CA ILE A 49 -2.36 19.79 -6.96
C ILE A 49 -1.57 21.04 -6.57
N MET A 50 -2.20 22.22 -6.59
CA MET A 50 -1.56 23.46 -6.17
C MET A 50 -1.11 23.39 -4.71
N LEU A 51 -2.00 22.99 -3.80
CA LEU A 51 -1.68 22.81 -2.38
C LEU A 51 -0.53 21.82 -2.19
N PHE A 52 -0.55 20.68 -2.89
CA PHE A 52 0.54 19.71 -2.85
C PHE A 52 1.86 20.31 -3.34
N THR A 53 1.87 21.09 -4.42
CA THR A 53 3.09 21.74 -4.92
C THR A 53 3.66 22.75 -3.93
N LEU A 54 2.81 23.54 -3.26
CA LEU A 54 3.23 24.50 -2.24
C LEU A 54 3.79 23.78 -1.01
N LEU A 55 3.09 22.77 -0.51
CA LEU A 55 3.54 21.95 0.62
C LEU A 55 4.85 21.24 0.29
N ARG A 56 5.01 20.70 -0.92
CA ARG A 56 6.24 20.04 -1.37
C ARG A 56 7.42 20.99 -1.39
N GLN A 57 7.25 22.22 -1.90
CA GLN A 57 8.31 23.23 -1.89
C GLN A 57 8.71 23.62 -0.48
N GLN A 58 7.73 23.84 0.41
CA GLN A 58 8.01 24.17 1.81
C GLN A 58 8.64 22.98 2.57
N ALA A 59 8.19 21.76 2.29
CA ALA A 59 8.70 20.53 2.91
C ALA A 59 10.11 20.15 2.44
N TRP A 60 10.58 20.63 1.28
CA TRP A 60 11.96 20.41 0.86
C TRP A 60 12.98 20.99 1.86
N ASP A 61 12.67 22.15 2.45
CA ASP A 61 13.48 22.75 3.50
C ASP A 61 13.45 21.92 4.80
N TYR A 62 12.31 21.30 5.12
CA TYR A 62 12.17 20.37 6.24
C TYR A 62 12.81 19.00 6.00
N GLY A 63 12.81 18.49 4.76
CA GLY A 63 13.49 17.25 4.36
C GLY A 63 15.01 17.37 4.53
N ARG A 64 15.56 18.55 4.26
CA ARG A 64 16.96 18.89 4.52
C ARG A 64 17.29 18.95 6.01
N LEU A 65 16.34 19.37 6.86
CA LEU A 65 16.44 19.32 8.33
C LEU A 65 16.24 17.91 8.90
N ALA A 66 15.40 17.08 8.28
CA ALA A 66 15.17 15.69 8.68
C ALA A 66 16.40 14.79 8.41
N LEU A 67 17.22 15.12 7.40
CA LEU A 67 18.53 14.48 7.18
C LEU A 67 19.54 14.74 8.31
N VAL A 68 19.35 15.77 9.13
CA VAL A 68 20.21 16.10 10.28
C VAL A 68 19.84 15.28 11.53
N ASN A 69 18.66 14.67 11.57
CA ASN A 69 18.23 13.85 12.71
C ASN A 69 18.02 12.38 12.27
N SER A 70 19.10 11.60 12.29
CA SER A 70 19.21 10.25 11.73
C SER A 70 18.59 9.10 12.57
N HIS A 71 17.88 9.38 13.67
CA HIS A 71 17.40 8.32 14.57
C HIS A 71 15.90 8.02 14.36
N GLY A 72 15.54 6.89 13.74
CA GLY A 72 14.17 6.35 13.74
C GLY A 72 13.68 5.76 12.40
N GLU A 73 13.03 4.59 12.46
CA GLU A 73 12.59 3.77 11.31
C GLU A 73 11.44 4.38 10.49
N ASN A 74 10.60 5.24 11.10
CA ASN A 74 9.47 5.92 10.42
C ASN A 74 9.88 6.93 9.33
N LYS A 75 11.18 7.09 9.05
CA LYS A 75 11.77 8.08 8.15
C LYS A 75 12.02 7.58 6.71
N ARG A 76 11.81 6.29 6.43
CA ARG A 76 12.03 5.69 5.10
C ARG A 76 11.12 6.29 4.02
N TRP A 77 9.86 6.59 4.37
CA TRP A 77 8.89 7.18 3.44
C TRP A 77 9.20 8.64 3.10
N THR A 78 9.60 9.45 4.09
CA THR A 78 9.99 10.85 3.84
C THR A 78 11.29 10.94 3.05
N GLN A 79 12.26 10.05 3.29
CA GLN A 79 13.46 9.97 2.44
C GLN A 79 13.13 9.57 0.99
N LEU A 80 12.19 8.66 0.76
CA LEU A 80 11.78 8.26 -0.60
C LEU A 80 11.24 9.42 -1.46
N PHE A 81 10.62 10.44 -0.85
CA PHE A 81 10.07 11.60 -1.57
C PHE A 81 10.99 12.83 -1.59
N TYR A 82 11.85 13.00 -0.57
CA TYR A 82 12.66 14.21 -0.38
C TYR A 82 14.18 14.01 -0.53
N ALA A 83 14.69 12.78 -0.47
CA ALA A 83 16.12 12.49 -0.68
C ALA A 83 16.41 12.28 -2.19
N HIS A 84 16.02 13.23 -3.03
CA HIS A 84 16.52 13.22 -4.41
C HIS A 84 17.91 13.86 -4.42
N GLY A 85 18.93 13.01 -4.28
CA GLY A 85 20.33 13.40 -4.42
C GLY A 85 21.21 12.81 -3.33
N ASN A 86 22.11 11.92 -3.73
CA ASN A 86 23.28 11.49 -2.97
C ASN A 86 23.14 10.27 -2.04
N VAL A 87 22.71 9.13 -2.60
CA VAL A 87 23.20 7.82 -2.11
C VAL A 87 23.66 6.99 -3.31
N GLY A 88 24.88 7.27 -3.74
CA GLY A 88 25.59 6.56 -4.80
C GLY A 88 26.96 7.21 -4.97
N GLY A 89 28.00 6.56 -4.45
CA GLY A 89 29.35 7.10 -4.38
C GLY A 89 29.91 7.54 -5.74
N GLN A 90 30.52 8.72 -5.71
CA GLN A 90 31.82 9.02 -6.32
C GLN A 90 32.00 8.60 -7.80
N LEU A 91 31.55 9.44 -8.74
CA LEU A 91 32.19 9.69 -10.05
C LEU A 91 31.48 10.86 -10.77
N GLY A 92 32.24 11.91 -11.10
CA GLY A 92 31.87 12.91 -12.12
C GLY A 92 31.08 14.14 -11.65
N ALA A 93 31.79 15.10 -11.06
CA ALA A 93 31.30 16.45 -10.81
C ALA A 93 31.22 17.25 -12.12
N GLU A 94 30.14 17.07 -12.90
CA GLU A 94 29.83 17.96 -14.05
C GLU A 94 28.35 17.92 -14.50
N SER A 95 27.48 17.11 -13.88
CA SER A 95 26.05 17.01 -14.24
C SER A 95 25.06 17.57 -13.20
N SER A 96 25.57 18.01 -12.04
CA SER A 96 24.74 18.38 -10.87
C SER A 96 23.91 19.66 -11.06
N ASP A 97 24.38 20.62 -11.86
CA ASP A 97 23.67 21.90 -12.06
C ASP A 97 22.44 21.78 -12.99
N ALA A 98 22.46 20.81 -13.90
CA ALA A 98 21.34 20.55 -14.81
C ALA A 98 20.17 19.83 -14.08
N SER A 99 20.46 18.93 -13.14
CA SER A 99 19.41 18.30 -12.31
C SER A 99 18.80 19.27 -11.29
N LEU A 100 19.60 20.18 -10.72
CA LEU A 100 19.14 21.14 -9.72
C LEU A 100 18.23 22.24 -10.31
N SER A 101 18.42 22.60 -11.59
CA SER A 101 17.59 23.60 -12.27
C SER A 101 16.25 23.03 -12.75
N ILE A 102 16.19 21.74 -13.08
CA ILE A 102 14.93 21.06 -13.44
C ILE A 102 14.00 20.99 -12.23
N ASP A 103 14.51 20.81 -11.01
CA ASP A 103 13.68 20.61 -9.81
C ASP A 103 13.08 21.89 -9.18
N ARG A 104 13.35 23.08 -9.72
CA ARG A 104 12.79 24.34 -9.18
C ARG A 104 11.42 24.76 -9.74
N GLY A 105 10.91 24.10 -10.77
CA GLY A 105 9.59 24.42 -11.33
C GLY A 105 8.43 23.85 -10.50
N PHE A 106 7.32 24.59 -10.34
CA PHE A 106 6.11 24.11 -9.63
C PHE A 106 5.58 22.75 -10.13
N PHE A 107 5.80 22.40 -11.40
CA PHE A 107 5.34 21.16 -12.03
C PHE A 107 6.47 20.26 -12.57
N SER A 108 7.72 20.55 -12.24
CA SER A 108 8.87 19.76 -12.71
C SER A 108 8.77 18.28 -12.32
N TRP A 109 8.24 18.02 -11.13
CA TRP A 109 8.05 16.68 -10.59
C TRP A 109 7.11 15.82 -11.44
N ILE A 110 6.12 16.41 -12.12
CA ILE A 110 5.21 15.68 -13.02
C ILE A 110 6.01 15.16 -14.21
N LEU A 111 6.84 16.02 -14.81
CA LEU A 111 7.68 15.63 -15.95
C LEU A 111 8.74 14.60 -15.54
N ALA A 112 9.35 14.77 -14.36
CA ALA A 112 10.27 13.79 -13.79
C ALA A 112 9.59 12.42 -13.60
N THR A 113 8.36 12.40 -13.07
CA THR A 113 7.57 11.17 -12.88
C THR A 113 7.27 10.50 -14.23
N TRP A 114 6.97 11.27 -15.28
CA TRP A 114 6.71 10.72 -16.60
C TRP A 114 7.98 10.17 -17.29
N ARG A 115 9.14 10.76 -17.00
CA ARG A 115 10.43 10.28 -17.52
C ARG A 115 10.98 9.04 -16.80
N LEU A 116 10.36 8.63 -15.69
CA LEU A 116 10.86 7.52 -14.89
C LEU A 116 10.76 6.18 -15.63
N THR A 117 11.88 5.48 -15.74
CA THR A 117 11.98 4.20 -16.46
C THR A 117 11.64 3.01 -15.55
N ARG A 118 11.28 1.86 -16.15
CA ARG A 118 10.90 0.66 -15.38
C ARG A 118 12.06 0.11 -14.56
N GLU A 119 13.27 0.23 -15.10
CA GLU A 119 14.52 -0.21 -14.49
C GLU A 119 14.81 0.60 -13.23
N GLN A 120 14.60 1.93 -13.28
CA GLN A 120 14.72 2.81 -12.11
C GLN A 120 13.66 2.52 -11.05
N ILE A 121 12.43 2.21 -11.45
CA ILE A 121 11.36 1.82 -10.51
C ILE A 121 11.71 0.49 -9.83
N LEU A 122 12.23 -0.46 -10.60
CA LEU A 122 12.62 -1.77 -10.07
C LEU A 122 13.73 -1.66 -9.03
N THR A 123 14.77 -0.87 -9.32
CA THR A 123 15.92 -0.74 -8.41
C THR A 123 15.56 0.03 -7.13
N HIS A 124 14.65 1.00 -7.23
CA HIS A 124 14.34 1.90 -6.11
C HIS A 124 13.11 1.47 -5.29
N SER A 125 12.08 0.97 -5.96
CA SER A 125 10.78 0.64 -5.36
C SER A 125 10.48 -0.86 -5.35
N GLY A 126 11.33 -1.67 -5.98
CA GLY A 126 11.22 -3.13 -5.98
C GLY A 126 10.25 -3.68 -7.05
N PRO A 127 10.15 -5.02 -7.12
CA PRO A 127 9.37 -5.71 -8.14
C PRO A 127 7.85 -5.47 -8.01
N ASP A 128 7.34 -5.34 -6.79
CA ASP A 128 5.91 -5.17 -6.54
C ASP A 128 5.38 -3.84 -7.08
N ALA A 129 6.15 -2.76 -6.93
CA ALA A 129 5.82 -1.45 -7.51
C ALA A 129 5.76 -1.51 -9.04
N VAL A 130 6.67 -2.25 -9.68
CA VAL A 130 6.66 -2.47 -11.14
C VAL A 130 5.42 -3.25 -11.56
N HIS A 131 5.01 -4.27 -10.79
CA HIS A 131 3.79 -5.03 -11.07
C HIS A 131 2.54 -4.16 -10.96
N TYR A 132 2.42 -3.39 -9.89
CA TYR A 132 1.30 -2.47 -9.69
C TYR A 132 1.18 -1.44 -10.83
N LEU A 133 2.27 -0.77 -11.19
CA LEU A 133 2.27 0.21 -12.28
C LEU A 133 2.04 -0.44 -13.65
N SER A 134 2.56 -1.65 -13.87
CA SER A 134 2.25 -2.44 -15.06
C SER A 134 0.75 -2.73 -15.14
N PHE A 135 0.13 -3.20 -14.05
CA PHE A 135 -1.31 -3.46 -13.97
C PHE A 135 -2.12 -2.19 -14.30
N GLN A 136 -1.79 -1.05 -13.66
CA GLN A 136 -2.47 0.22 -13.91
C GLN A 136 -2.39 0.66 -15.37
N ARG A 137 -1.23 0.47 -16.02
CA ARG A 137 -1.07 0.77 -17.45
C ARG A 137 -1.95 -0.08 -18.34
N HIS A 138 -2.10 -1.37 -18.04
CA HIS A 138 -3.00 -2.23 -18.81
C HIS A 138 -4.46 -1.91 -18.53
N LEU A 139 -4.81 -1.49 -17.32
CA LEU A 139 -6.16 -1.05 -16.98
C LEU A 139 -6.52 0.21 -17.78
N MET A 140 -5.61 1.19 -17.83
CA MET A 140 -5.79 2.38 -18.68
C MET A 140 -5.97 2.01 -20.16
N LEU A 141 -5.22 1.02 -20.68
CA LEU A 141 -5.38 0.54 -22.05
C LEU A 141 -6.77 -0.07 -22.30
N VAL A 142 -7.23 -0.96 -21.40
CA VAL A 142 -8.56 -1.57 -21.48
C VAL A 142 -9.65 -0.50 -21.44
N MET A 143 -9.58 0.42 -20.48
CA MET A 143 -10.55 1.50 -20.35
C MET A 143 -10.55 2.42 -21.57
N SER A 144 -9.39 2.68 -22.17
CA SER A 144 -9.27 3.47 -23.40
C SER A 144 -9.97 2.79 -24.59
N ILE A 145 -9.76 1.48 -24.78
CA ILE A 145 -10.42 0.71 -25.85
C ILE A 145 -11.95 0.69 -25.64
N MET A 146 -12.42 0.40 -24.43
CA MET A 146 -13.85 0.38 -24.11
C MET A 146 -14.48 1.76 -24.30
N THR A 147 -13.80 2.82 -23.85
CA THR A 147 -14.27 4.21 -24.03
C THR A 147 -14.34 4.57 -25.51
N PHE A 148 -13.34 4.21 -26.31
CA PHE A 148 -13.33 4.48 -27.75
C PHE A 148 -14.50 3.79 -28.46
N ILE A 149 -14.72 2.49 -28.21
CA ILE A 149 -15.88 1.75 -28.76
C ILE A 149 -17.19 2.35 -28.27
N SER A 150 -17.25 2.76 -27.01
CA SER A 150 -18.45 3.37 -26.43
C SER A 150 -18.79 4.70 -27.10
N ILE A 151 -17.80 5.55 -27.37
CA ILE A 151 -18.00 6.84 -28.05
C ILE A 151 -18.35 6.65 -29.53
N VAL A 152 -17.70 5.70 -30.22
CA VAL A 152 -17.82 5.55 -31.69
C VAL A 152 -19.05 4.73 -32.09
N ILE A 153 -19.44 3.74 -31.28
CA ILE A 153 -20.48 2.78 -31.66
C ILE A 153 -21.68 2.85 -30.71
N ILE A 154 -21.46 2.66 -29.40
CA ILE A 154 -22.56 2.53 -28.43
C ILE A 154 -23.32 3.86 -28.26
N LEU A 155 -22.61 4.98 -28.17
CA LEU A 155 -23.19 6.28 -27.94
C LEU A 155 -24.09 6.73 -29.11
N PRO A 156 -23.65 6.70 -30.39
CA PRO A 156 -24.53 6.99 -31.53
C PRO A 156 -25.75 6.07 -31.60
N ILE A 157 -25.58 4.78 -31.26
CA ILE A 157 -26.69 3.84 -31.17
C ILE A 157 -27.69 4.29 -30.10
N ASN A 158 -27.25 4.65 -28.90
CA ASN A 158 -28.15 5.12 -27.85
C ASN A 158 -28.90 6.40 -28.25
N PHE A 159 -28.24 7.31 -28.98
CA PHE A 159 -28.87 8.51 -29.53
C PHE A 159 -29.88 8.24 -30.65
N SER A 160 -29.89 7.04 -31.26
CA SER A 160 -30.91 6.67 -32.26
C SER A 160 -32.27 6.31 -31.65
N GLY A 161 -32.33 6.10 -30.34
CA GLY A 161 -33.58 5.83 -29.64
C GLY A 161 -34.43 7.08 -29.44
N GLU A 162 -35.74 6.89 -29.27
CA GLU A 162 -36.72 7.97 -29.10
C GLU A 162 -37.50 7.89 -27.78
N LEU A 163 -37.20 6.92 -26.90
CA LEU A 163 -37.98 6.68 -25.67
C LEU A 163 -37.86 7.78 -24.63
N ILE A 164 -36.77 8.56 -24.65
CA ILE A 164 -36.51 9.62 -23.68
C ILE A 164 -36.61 10.97 -24.40
N GLY A 165 -37.69 11.70 -24.12
CA GLY A 165 -38.03 12.94 -24.84
C GLY A 165 -37.20 14.18 -24.46
N ASP A 166 -36.44 14.16 -23.36
CA ASP A 166 -35.54 15.26 -22.99
C ASP A 166 -34.14 15.03 -23.58
N MET A 167 -33.82 15.78 -24.65
CA MET A 167 -32.54 15.69 -25.37
C MET A 167 -31.33 15.97 -24.48
N ASN A 168 -31.52 16.67 -23.34
CA ASN A 168 -30.46 17.01 -22.39
C ASN A 168 -30.46 16.10 -21.15
N SER A 169 -31.26 15.03 -21.15
CA SER A 169 -31.25 14.02 -20.09
C SER A 169 -30.10 13.03 -20.28
N PHE A 170 -29.49 12.61 -19.17
CA PHE A 170 -28.47 11.57 -19.19
C PHE A 170 -29.01 10.25 -19.76
N GLY A 171 -30.27 9.93 -19.48
CA GLY A 171 -30.91 8.71 -19.98
C GLY A 171 -30.87 8.60 -21.52
N HIS A 172 -30.91 9.72 -22.24
CA HIS A 172 -30.82 9.77 -23.71
C HIS A 172 -29.49 9.20 -24.27
N THR A 173 -28.45 9.15 -23.44
CA THR A 173 -27.12 8.61 -23.82
C THR A 173 -26.94 7.13 -23.48
N THR A 174 -27.95 6.50 -22.88
CA THR A 174 -27.86 5.14 -22.33
C THR A 174 -28.83 4.18 -23.02
N ILE A 175 -28.71 2.89 -22.69
CA ILE A 175 -29.56 1.81 -23.22
C ILE A 175 -31.05 2.05 -22.96
N SER A 176 -31.43 2.85 -21.96
CA SER A 176 -32.83 3.13 -21.64
C SER A 176 -33.55 3.96 -22.70
N ASN A 177 -32.82 4.60 -23.62
CA ASN A 177 -33.43 5.34 -24.73
C ASN A 177 -33.87 4.42 -25.89
N LEU A 178 -33.42 3.16 -25.89
CA LEU A 178 -33.67 2.19 -26.96
C LEU A 178 -34.90 1.33 -26.69
N GLU A 179 -35.63 0.99 -27.74
CA GLU A 179 -36.76 0.07 -27.68
C GLU A 179 -36.31 -1.34 -27.25
N PRO A 180 -36.92 -1.94 -26.19
CA PRO A 180 -36.49 -3.24 -25.66
C PRO A 180 -36.57 -4.40 -26.66
N ASP A 181 -37.50 -4.33 -27.62
CA ASP A 181 -37.70 -5.38 -28.64
C ASP A 181 -36.88 -5.13 -29.92
N GLY A 182 -36.11 -4.04 -29.96
CA GLY A 182 -35.31 -3.67 -31.12
C GLY A 182 -34.06 -4.53 -31.29
N GLY A 183 -33.78 -4.95 -32.54
CA GLY A 183 -32.57 -5.72 -32.88
C GLY A 183 -31.26 -5.01 -32.52
N VAL A 184 -31.30 -3.68 -32.37
CA VAL A 184 -30.16 -2.82 -31.99
C VAL A 184 -29.66 -3.12 -30.56
N MET A 185 -30.52 -3.64 -29.68
CA MET A 185 -30.12 -4.05 -28.32
C MET A 185 -29.06 -5.16 -28.33
N TRP A 186 -29.07 -6.03 -29.33
CA TRP A 186 -28.09 -7.12 -29.46
C TRP A 186 -26.66 -6.61 -29.64
N VAL A 187 -26.46 -5.37 -30.10
CA VAL A 187 -25.13 -4.76 -30.18
C VAL A 187 -24.52 -4.61 -28.79
N HIS A 188 -25.31 -4.20 -27.79
CA HIS A 188 -24.87 -4.10 -26.41
C HIS A 188 -24.50 -5.47 -25.84
N VAL A 189 -25.33 -6.48 -26.09
CA VAL A 189 -25.09 -7.87 -25.66
C VAL A 189 -23.80 -8.40 -26.27
N PHE A 190 -23.60 -8.20 -27.58
CA PHE A 190 -22.38 -8.60 -28.27
C PHE A 190 -21.13 -7.97 -27.64
N PHE A 191 -21.12 -6.64 -27.46
CA PHE A 191 -19.95 -5.96 -26.87
C PHE A 191 -19.74 -6.31 -25.40
N ALA A 192 -20.80 -6.48 -24.61
CA ALA A 192 -20.69 -6.94 -23.23
C ALA A 192 -20.01 -8.32 -23.15
N ILE A 193 -20.41 -9.26 -24.01
CA ILE A 193 -19.78 -10.58 -24.10
C ILE A 193 -18.34 -10.46 -24.64
N ALA A 194 -18.08 -9.61 -25.63
CA ALA A 194 -16.75 -9.43 -26.22
C ALA A 194 -15.74 -8.74 -25.28
N TYR A 195 -16.19 -7.86 -24.39
CA TYR A 195 -15.33 -7.19 -23.42
C TYR A 195 -14.75 -8.14 -22.39
N VAL A 196 -15.47 -9.19 -21.97
CA VAL A 196 -14.97 -10.17 -21.00
C VAL A 196 -13.67 -10.86 -21.46
N PRO A 197 -13.61 -11.54 -22.62
CA PRO A 197 -12.36 -12.14 -23.09
C PRO A 197 -11.30 -11.08 -23.42
N MET A 198 -11.69 -9.89 -23.90
CA MET A 198 -10.73 -8.79 -24.12
C MET A 198 -10.00 -8.40 -22.83
N VAL A 199 -10.75 -8.14 -21.75
CA VAL A 199 -10.18 -7.81 -20.44
C VAL A 199 -9.29 -8.95 -19.95
N VAL A 200 -9.76 -10.20 -20.02
CA VAL A 200 -8.98 -11.37 -19.59
C VAL A 200 -7.68 -11.53 -20.38
N LEU A 201 -7.70 -11.37 -21.70
CA LEU A 201 -6.51 -11.53 -22.55
C LEU A 201 -5.48 -10.42 -22.29
N ILE A 202 -5.93 -9.16 -22.20
CA ILE A 202 -5.04 -8.03 -21.93
C ILE A 202 -4.45 -8.12 -20.51
N MET A 203 -5.27 -8.48 -19.51
CA MET A 203 -4.81 -8.65 -18.13
C MET A 203 -3.89 -9.87 -17.94
N ARG A 204 -4.15 -10.99 -18.63
CA ARG A 204 -3.24 -12.15 -18.62
C ARG A 204 -1.86 -11.79 -19.15
N ARG A 205 -1.80 -10.97 -20.21
CA ARG A 205 -0.53 -10.47 -20.75
C ARG A 205 0.21 -9.55 -19.77
N ALA A 206 -0.54 -8.80 -18.94
CA ALA A 206 0.01 -7.94 -17.90
C ALA A 206 0.65 -8.72 -16.74
N SER A 207 0.01 -9.80 -16.32
CA SER A 207 0.39 -10.59 -15.14
C SER A 207 1.41 -11.70 -15.45
N GLY A 208 1.35 -12.31 -16.63
CA GLY A 208 2.06 -13.57 -16.91
C GLY A 208 3.53 -13.48 -17.36
N ARG A 209 4.11 -12.28 -17.63
CA ARG A 209 5.47 -12.18 -18.22
C ARG A 209 6.55 -11.67 -17.28
N ASN A 210 6.17 -11.02 -16.18
CA ASN A 210 7.11 -10.31 -15.32
C ASN A 210 7.02 -10.72 -13.86
N ALA A 211 6.38 -11.85 -13.51
CA ALA A 211 6.55 -12.42 -12.19
C ALA A 211 8.06 -12.57 -11.97
N PHE A 212 8.65 -11.61 -11.27
CA PHE A 212 10.02 -11.62 -10.85
C PHE A 212 10.01 -12.86 -9.99
N LYS A 213 10.47 -13.99 -10.54
CA LYS A 213 10.63 -15.20 -9.76
C LYS A 213 11.51 -14.75 -8.62
N THR A 214 10.95 -14.71 -7.42
CA THR A 214 11.70 -14.40 -6.21
C THR A 214 12.94 -15.26 -6.31
N ALA A 215 14.09 -14.61 -6.48
CA ALA A 215 15.32 -15.31 -6.70
C ALA A 215 15.45 -16.29 -5.51
N PRO A 216 15.70 -17.59 -5.76
CA PRO A 216 15.79 -18.56 -4.68
C PRO A 216 16.72 -18.01 -3.61
N THR A 217 16.19 -17.80 -2.41
CA THR A 217 17.01 -17.36 -1.30
C THR A 217 17.91 -18.53 -0.92
N ARG A 218 19.13 -18.24 -0.47
CA ARG A 218 20.02 -19.27 0.07
C ARG A 218 19.52 -19.83 1.41
N THR A 219 18.47 -19.23 1.97
CA THR A 219 17.93 -19.55 3.30
C THR A 219 16.58 -20.25 3.16
N VAL A 220 16.47 -21.41 3.78
CA VAL A 220 15.25 -22.22 3.85
C VAL A 220 14.60 -22.01 5.21
N MET A 221 13.29 -21.79 5.23
CA MET A 221 12.48 -21.74 6.45
C MET A 221 11.88 -23.12 6.70
N ALA A 222 12.15 -23.67 7.89
CA ALA A 222 11.55 -24.89 8.39
C ALA A 222 10.47 -24.52 9.42
N THR A 223 9.24 -24.98 9.19
CA THR A 223 8.12 -24.84 10.12
C THR A 223 7.69 -26.20 10.67
N ASN A 224 6.92 -26.19 11.76
CA ASN A 224 6.46 -27.40 12.46
C ASN A 224 7.61 -28.25 13.02
N VAL A 225 8.66 -27.59 13.50
CA VAL A 225 9.77 -28.24 14.22
C VAL A 225 9.29 -28.55 15.64
N ALA A 226 9.28 -29.83 16.02
CA ALA A 226 8.91 -30.25 17.36
C ALA A 226 9.87 -29.66 18.41
N GLN A 227 9.36 -29.30 19.60
CA GLN A 227 10.17 -28.69 20.66
C GLN A 227 11.47 -29.44 21.02
N PRO A 228 11.49 -30.79 21.09
CA PRO A 228 12.73 -31.53 21.36
C PRO A 228 13.80 -31.36 20.27
N ASP A 229 13.39 -31.02 19.06
CA ASP A 229 14.26 -30.83 17.91
C ASP A 229 14.63 -29.35 17.68
N CYS A 230 14.13 -28.43 18.51
CA CYS A 230 14.46 -27.00 18.48
C CYS A 230 15.87 -26.72 19.03
N ASP A 231 16.86 -27.47 18.56
CA ASP A 231 18.28 -27.25 18.83
C ASP A 231 19.04 -27.11 17.51
N LYS A 232 20.02 -26.20 17.48
CA LYS A 232 20.81 -25.94 16.28
C LYS A 232 21.58 -27.19 15.81
N ASN A 233 22.09 -28.01 16.73
CA ASN A 233 22.85 -29.21 16.36
C ASN A 233 21.92 -30.34 15.89
N ALA A 234 20.76 -30.48 16.51
CA ALA A 234 19.74 -31.45 16.08
C ALA A 234 19.28 -31.16 14.63
N ILE A 235 18.98 -29.90 14.31
CA ILE A 235 18.61 -29.47 12.96
C ILE A 235 19.75 -29.68 11.98
N ARG A 236 20.98 -29.27 12.34
CA ARG A 236 22.17 -29.46 11.51
C ARG A 236 22.37 -30.94 11.16
N THR A 237 22.32 -31.81 12.16
CA THR A 237 22.53 -33.25 11.99
C THR A 237 21.46 -33.85 11.09
N TYR A 238 20.20 -33.46 11.25
CA TYR A 238 19.10 -33.96 10.43
C TYR A 238 19.22 -33.55 8.95
N VAL A 239 19.50 -32.27 8.70
CA VAL A 239 19.66 -31.76 7.33
C VAL A 239 20.87 -32.42 6.66
N GLN A 240 21.98 -32.60 7.38
CA GLN A 240 23.18 -33.28 6.86
C GLN A 240 22.95 -34.78 6.61
N GLN A 241 22.10 -35.45 7.40
CA GLN A 241 21.73 -36.85 7.15
C GLN A 241 20.89 -37.02 5.89
N LEU A 242 19.97 -36.08 5.62
CA LEU A 242 19.14 -36.10 4.43
C LEU A 242 19.88 -35.63 3.17
N PHE A 243 20.78 -34.66 3.32
CA PHE A 243 21.52 -34.02 2.23
C PHE A 243 23.00 -33.88 2.59
N PRO A 244 23.81 -34.96 2.45
CA PRO A 244 25.22 -34.95 2.83
C PRO A 244 26.10 -33.96 2.05
N ASP A 245 25.69 -33.66 0.81
CA ASP A 245 26.44 -32.80 -0.13
C ASP A 245 26.12 -31.30 0.05
N VAL A 246 25.23 -30.94 0.97
CA VAL A 246 24.76 -29.55 1.17
C VAL A 246 25.56 -28.86 2.28
N GLY A 247 26.11 -27.69 1.98
CA GLY A 247 26.85 -26.86 2.94
C GLY A 247 25.90 -25.98 3.76
N ILE A 248 25.89 -26.16 5.08
CA ILE A 248 25.10 -25.32 6.00
C ILE A 248 26.03 -24.26 6.61
N ASP A 249 25.77 -22.99 6.31
CA ASP A 249 26.52 -21.84 6.82
C ASP A 249 26.04 -21.47 8.23
N ASP A 250 24.73 -21.25 8.40
CA ASP A 250 24.14 -20.78 9.67
C ASP A 250 22.75 -21.34 9.90
N ILE A 251 22.37 -21.47 11.18
CA ILE A 251 21.02 -21.88 11.60
C ILE A 251 20.55 -20.92 12.69
N GLN A 252 19.40 -20.29 12.46
CA GLN A 252 18.74 -19.43 13.43
C GLN A 252 17.37 -19.97 13.79
N LEU A 253 17.08 -20.02 15.09
CA LEU A 253 15.77 -20.42 15.62
C LEU A 253 14.91 -19.18 15.80
N ALA A 254 13.61 -19.30 15.55
CA ALA A 254 12.65 -18.26 15.89
C ALA A 254 12.11 -18.47 17.31
N TYR A 255 11.94 -17.37 18.02
CA TYR A 255 11.51 -17.34 19.42
C TYR A 255 10.29 -16.46 19.60
N ASN A 256 9.50 -16.74 20.64
CA ASN A 256 8.38 -15.90 21.01
C ASN A 256 8.87 -14.58 21.63
N ILE A 257 8.91 -13.51 20.83
CA ILE A 257 9.35 -12.18 21.26
C ILE A 257 8.19 -11.19 21.45
N ASN A 258 6.93 -11.64 21.43
CA ASN A 258 5.76 -10.76 21.51
C ASN A 258 5.76 -9.84 22.76
N SER A 259 6.15 -10.39 23.91
CA SER A 259 6.27 -9.64 25.16
C SER A 259 7.47 -8.68 25.16
N LEU A 260 8.57 -9.09 24.52
CA LEU A 260 9.78 -8.30 24.37
C LEU A 260 9.56 -7.10 23.46
N ILE A 261 8.85 -7.27 22.33
CA ILE A 261 8.51 -6.18 21.40
C ILE A 261 7.73 -5.10 22.14
N LYS A 262 6.65 -5.47 22.85
CA LYS A 262 5.85 -4.51 23.63
C LYS A 262 6.66 -3.76 24.68
N ALA A 263 7.58 -4.45 25.36
CA ALA A 263 8.43 -3.82 26.36
C ALA A 263 9.51 -2.92 25.73
N ALA A 264 10.03 -3.28 24.56
CA ALA A 264 11.00 -2.49 23.81
C ALA A 264 10.36 -1.22 23.23
N GLU A 265 9.16 -1.32 22.65
CA GLU A 265 8.39 -0.17 22.17
C GLU A 265 8.12 0.83 23.32
N GLU A 266 7.71 0.34 24.49
CA GLU A 266 7.49 1.22 25.64
C GLU A 266 8.80 1.84 26.14
N TYR A 267 9.89 1.08 26.15
CA TYR A 267 11.22 1.60 26.48
C TYR A 267 11.64 2.72 25.52
N GLU A 268 11.47 2.54 24.21
CA GLU A 268 11.79 3.56 23.21
C GLU A 268 10.96 4.83 23.41
N ARG A 269 9.65 4.70 23.69
CA ARG A 269 8.78 5.85 23.98
C ARG A 269 9.25 6.64 25.20
N ILE A 270 9.71 5.95 26.26
CA ILE A 270 10.24 6.59 27.46
C ILE A 270 11.58 7.27 27.18
N VAL A 271 12.46 6.65 26.38
CA VAL A 271 13.72 7.27 25.96
C VAL A 271 13.46 8.53 25.15
N ASP A 272 12.53 8.50 24.20
CA ASP A 272 12.15 9.68 23.41
C ASP A 272 11.59 10.79 24.30
N ALA A 273 10.73 10.45 25.26
CA ALA A 273 10.20 11.39 26.24
C ALA A 273 11.30 12.01 27.11
N ARG A 274 12.28 11.20 27.57
CA ARG A 274 13.45 11.67 28.32
C ARG A 274 14.28 12.64 27.50
N ILE A 275 14.60 12.29 26.25
CA ILE A 275 15.38 13.13 25.33
C ILE A 275 14.66 14.46 25.12
N TYR A 276 13.34 14.43 24.93
CA TYR A 276 12.53 15.65 24.80
C TYR A 276 12.63 16.54 26.05
N CYS A 277 12.48 15.97 27.25
CA CYS A 277 12.61 16.68 28.51
C CYS A 277 14.02 17.27 28.72
N GLU A 278 15.06 16.52 28.35
CA GLU A 278 16.46 16.96 28.43
C GLU A 278 16.75 18.14 27.51
N VAL A 279 16.31 18.06 26.25
CA VAL A 279 16.44 19.16 25.27
C VAL A 279 15.68 20.40 25.73
N HIS A 280 14.46 20.24 26.26
CA HIS A 280 13.66 21.34 26.75
C HIS A 280 14.33 22.05 27.94
N ARG A 281 14.82 21.28 28.93
CA ARG A 281 15.52 21.82 30.11
C ARG A 281 16.80 22.58 29.71
N ASN A 282 17.52 22.09 28.71
CA ASN A 282 18.71 22.78 28.19
C ASN A 282 18.38 24.09 27.47
N ARG A 283 17.22 24.17 26.80
CA ARG A 283 16.78 25.37 26.06
C ARG A 283 16.16 26.43 26.96
N ASP A 284 15.16 26.04 27.74
CA ASP A 284 14.27 26.97 28.45
C ASP A 284 14.63 27.09 29.94
N ARG A 285 15.59 26.30 30.44
CA ARG A 285 16.10 26.24 31.83
C ARG A 285 15.06 25.93 32.92
N GLU A 286 13.80 25.74 32.55
CA GLU A 286 12.71 25.34 33.43
C GLU A 286 12.45 23.82 33.35
N PRO A 287 12.24 23.14 34.49
CA PRO A 287 11.90 21.72 34.50
C PRO A 287 10.45 21.51 34.07
N LEU A 288 10.23 20.55 33.15
CA LEU A 288 8.88 20.09 32.84
C LEU A 288 8.34 19.27 33.99
N GLN A 289 7.07 19.51 34.34
CA GLN A 289 6.37 18.72 35.34
C GLN A 289 5.47 17.69 34.68
N ALA A 290 5.60 16.42 35.06
CA ALA A 290 4.76 15.34 34.60
C ALA A 290 3.63 15.07 35.61
N LYS A 291 2.41 14.90 35.10
CA LYS A 291 1.26 14.46 35.89
C LYS A 291 1.12 12.95 35.71
N LEU A 292 1.31 12.19 36.78
CA LEU A 292 1.36 10.72 36.75
C LEU A 292 -0.01 10.05 36.48
N SER A 293 -1.10 10.75 36.76
CA SER A 293 -2.45 10.24 36.56
C SER A 293 -3.42 11.38 36.27
N CYS A 294 -4.47 11.11 35.50
CA CYS A 294 -5.52 12.09 35.19
C CYS A 294 -6.16 12.66 36.48
N TRP A 295 -6.22 11.86 37.55
CA TRP A 295 -6.96 12.11 38.79
C TRP A 295 -6.12 12.67 39.95
N SER A 296 -4.78 12.56 39.90
CA SER A 296 -3.91 13.08 40.96
C SER A 296 -3.39 14.47 40.59
N CYS A 297 -3.47 15.46 41.49
CA CYS A 297 -2.87 16.78 41.28
C CYS A 297 -1.37 16.83 41.59
N GLU A 298 -0.77 15.70 41.97
CA GLU A 298 0.66 15.62 42.25
C GLU A 298 1.46 15.63 40.95
N THR A 299 2.45 16.53 40.90
CA THR A 299 3.35 16.72 39.78
C THR A 299 4.77 16.40 40.19
N VAL A 300 5.49 15.67 39.34
CA VAL A 300 6.90 15.27 39.55
C VAL A 300 7.79 15.85 38.45
N ASP A 301 9.10 15.99 38.71
CA ASP A 301 10.06 16.38 37.66
C ASP A 301 10.01 15.30 36.56
N ALA A 302 9.56 15.69 35.38
CA ALA A 302 9.40 14.78 34.25
C ALA A 302 10.72 14.12 33.85
N LEU A 303 11.84 14.84 33.97
CA LEU A 303 13.15 14.33 33.58
C LEU A 303 13.63 13.24 34.55
N GLU A 304 13.42 13.43 35.85
CA GLU A 304 13.78 12.44 36.87
C GLU A 304 12.88 11.21 36.75
N TYR A 305 11.57 11.42 36.61
CA TYR A 305 10.61 10.34 36.38
C TYR A 305 10.98 9.46 35.17
N TYR A 306 11.24 10.06 34.01
CA TYR A 306 11.58 9.28 32.81
C TYR A 306 12.96 8.61 32.91
N LYS A 307 13.90 9.14 33.68
CA LYS A 307 15.19 8.46 33.95
C LYS A 307 15.02 7.20 34.79
N ASP A 308 14.22 7.29 35.86
CA ASP A 308 13.94 6.13 36.71
C ASP A 308 13.15 5.07 35.95
N GLU A 309 12.18 5.50 35.16
CA GLU A 309 11.35 4.61 34.35
C GLU A 309 12.15 3.94 33.21
N GLU A 310 13.10 4.66 32.61
CA GLU A 310 14.06 4.10 31.65
C GLU A 310 14.87 2.96 32.29
N ALA A 311 15.42 3.18 33.50
CA ALA A 311 16.19 2.15 34.21
C ALA A 311 15.32 0.92 34.56
N ARG A 312 14.07 1.15 34.98
CA ARG A 312 13.10 0.09 35.29
C ARG A 312 12.79 -0.75 34.05
N LEU A 313 12.48 -0.10 32.93
CA LEU A 313 12.15 -0.77 31.65
C LEU A 313 13.37 -1.44 31.03
N ALA A 314 14.56 -0.86 31.14
CA ALA A 314 15.81 -1.50 30.70
C ALA A 314 16.04 -2.85 31.38
N GLY A 315 15.80 -2.92 32.71
CA GLY A 315 15.84 -4.18 33.45
C GLY A 315 14.79 -5.19 32.97
N GLN A 316 13.57 -4.72 32.68
CA GLN A 316 12.49 -5.56 32.16
C GLN A 316 12.80 -6.12 30.76
N VAL A 317 13.29 -5.28 29.85
CA VAL A 317 13.71 -5.67 28.49
C VAL A 317 14.83 -6.70 28.56
N SER A 318 15.85 -6.49 29.39
CA SER A 318 16.94 -7.44 29.59
C SER A 318 16.45 -8.80 30.09
N ARG A 319 15.53 -8.81 31.08
CA ARG A 319 14.91 -10.03 31.60
C ARG A 319 14.08 -10.76 30.54
N LEU A 320 13.25 -10.04 29.80
CA LEU A 320 12.41 -10.62 28.74
C LEU A 320 13.26 -11.17 27.59
N ARG A 321 14.35 -10.48 27.24
CA ARG A 321 15.31 -10.95 26.23
C ARG A 321 15.97 -12.26 26.63
N ALA A 322 16.36 -12.40 27.90
CA ALA A 322 16.89 -13.66 28.42
C ALA A 322 15.83 -14.77 28.45
N SER A 323 14.59 -14.43 28.81
CA SER A 323 13.48 -15.40 28.87
C SER A 323 13.03 -15.88 27.49
N ALA A 324 13.05 -15.01 26.47
CA ALA A 324 12.58 -15.34 25.12
C ALA A 324 13.37 -16.51 24.48
N LEU A 325 14.65 -16.66 24.83
CA LEU A 325 15.48 -17.78 24.36
C LEU A 325 15.00 -19.15 24.84
N ASN A 326 14.15 -19.21 25.88
CA ASN A 326 13.60 -20.46 26.41
C ASN A 326 12.30 -20.90 25.71
N GLU A 327 11.71 -20.06 24.85
CA GLU A 327 10.44 -20.32 24.17
C GLU A 327 10.60 -20.35 22.64
N PRO A 328 11.18 -21.42 22.07
CA PRO A 328 11.29 -21.58 20.62
C PRO A 328 9.90 -21.86 20.00
N LEU A 329 9.62 -21.24 18.84
CA LEU A 329 8.32 -21.31 18.16
C LEU A 329 8.15 -22.56 17.26
N GLY A 330 9.18 -23.41 17.15
CA GLY A 330 9.17 -24.51 16.18
C GLY A 330 9.40 -24.04 14.74
N ILE A 331 10.08 -22.91 14.58
CA ILE A 331 10.47 -22.35 13.29
C ILE A 331 11.99 -22.17 13.29
N ALA A 332 12.64 -22.56 12.19
CA ALA A 332 14.08 -22.40 12.01
C ALA A 332 14.41 -21.87 10.61
N PHE A 333 15.41 -20.99 10.52
CA PHE A 333 15.98 -20.48 9.28
C PHE A 333 17.34 -21.11 9.08
N ILE A 334 17.48 -21.86 7.98
CA ILE A 334 18.66 -22.63 7.64
C ILE A 334 19.30 -21.96 6.43
N THR A 335 20.45 -21.31 6.64
CA THR A 335 21.21 -20.63 5.59
C THR A 335 22.22 -21.60 5.00
N LEU A 336 22.13 -21.81 3.69
CA LEU A 336 23.00 -22.69 2.93
C LEU A 336 24.03 -21.88 2.12
N ASN A 337 25.08 -22.56 1.69
CA ASN A 337 26.20 -21.96 0.95
C ASN A 337 25.74 -21.36 -0.41
N SER A 338 24.74 -21.97 -1.06
CA SER A 338 24.24 -21.51 -2.35
C SER A 338 22.72 -21.57 -2.47
N ALA A 339 22.15 -20.65 -3.25
CA ALA A 339 20.74 -20.64 -3.64
C ALA A 339 20.34 -21.93 -4.39
N HIS A 340 21.26 -22.53 -5.14
CA HIS A 340 21.01 -23.80 -5.82
C HIS A 340 20.86 -24.97 -4.83
N GLU A 341 21.65 -24.98 -3.75
CA GLU A 341 21.54 -25.98 -2.69
C GLU A 341 20.21 -25.82 -1.93
N ALA A 342 19.78 -24.60 -1.65
CA ALA A 342 18.46 -24.32 -1.07
C ALA A 342 17.32 -24.82 -1.94
N GLN A 343 17.40 -24.57 -3.25
CA GLN A 343 16.44 -25.10 -4.20
C GLN A 343 16.44 -26.64 -4.24
N HIS A 344 17.61 -27.28 -4.21
CA HIS A 344 17.73 -28.73 -4.16
C HIS A 344 17.08 -29.31 -2.89
N VAL A 345 17.36 -28.73 -1.72
CA VAL A 345 16.74 -29.13 -0.44
C VAL A 345 15.22 -29.03 -0.52
N ILE A 346 14.67 -27.90 -0.98
CA ILE A 346 13.21 -27.69 -1.05
C ILE A 346 12.54 -28.67 -2.03
N LEU A 347 13.15 -28.93 -3.20
CA LEU A 347 12.55 -29.81 -4.21
C LEU A 347 12.57 -31.29 -3.83
N HIS A 348 13.60 -31.72 -3.08
CA HIS A 348 13.81 -33.12 -2.75
C HIS A 348 13.38 -33.51 -1.33
N PHE A 349 13.08 -32.52 -0.48
CA PHE A 349 12.55 -32.79 0.85
C PHE A 349 11.11 -33.33 0.77
N LYS A 350 10.84 -34.41 1.52
CA LYS A 350 9.53 -35.03 1.62
C LYS A 350 9.05 -35.00 3.09
N PRO A 351 7.97 -34.26 3.41
CA PRO A 351 7.38 -34.25 4.73
C PRO A 351 7.00 -35.67 5.19
N GLY A 352 7.17 -35.97 6.47
CA GLY A 352 6.65 -37.22 7.08
C GLY A 352 7.53 -38.46 6.93
N THR A 353 8.79 -38.35 6.49
CA THR A 353 9.70 -39.52 6.44
C THR A 353 10.23 -39.89 7.84
N TYR A 354 10.52 -38.89 8.68
CA TYR A 354 10.98 -39.04 10.07
C TYR A 354 10.49 -37.92 11.00
N ARG A 355 10.22 -36.74 10.43
CA ARG A 355 9.67 -35.56 11.12
C ARG A 355 8.67 -34.87 10.20
N ASP A 356 7.64 -34.26 10.78
CA ASP A 356 6.58 -33.55 10.07
C ASP A 356 6.93 -32.08 9.79
N TRP A 357 8.18 -31.81 9.43
CA TRP A 357 8.61 -30.45 9.11
C TRP A 357 8.10 -30.05 7.73
N ASP A 358 7.77 -28.79 7.57
CA ASP A 358 7.49 -28.19 6.28
C ASP A 358 8.60 -27.22 5.92
N LEU A 359 9.14 -27.34 4.70
CA LEU A 359 10.22 -26.47 4.21
C LEU A 359 9.69 -25.54 3.12
N SER A 360 10.01 -24.25 3.23
CA SER A 360 9.73 -23.24 2.23
C SER A 360 10.93 -22.30 2.07
N PHE A 361 10.94 -21.49 0.99
CA PHE A 361 11.94 -20.42 0.89
C PHE A 361 11.67 -19.38 1.98
N ALA A 362 12.73 -18.98 2.69
CA ALA A 362 12.58 -17.93 3.69
C ALA A 362 12.17 -16.61 3.01
N PRO A 363 11.15 -15.90 3.53
CA PRO A 363 10.81 -14.56 3.07
C PRO A 363 11.93 -13.56 3.42
N ALA A 364 11.85 -12.35 2.89
CA ALA A 364 12.82 -11.32 3.25
C ALA A 364 12.69 -10.96 4.74
N PRO A 365 13.78 -10.62 5.45
CA PRO A 365 13.71 -10.25 6.87
C PRO A 365 12.76 -9.09 7.21
N SER A 366 12.43 -8.23 6.24
CA SER A 366 11.46 -7.14 6.41
C SER A 366 10.01 -7.59 6.37
N ASP A 367 9.75 -8.79 5.86
CA ASP A 367 8.41 -9.35 5.65
C ASP A 367 8.02 -10.31 6.78
N ILE A 368 8.93 -10.56 7.72
CA ILE A 368 8.79 -11.36 8.96
C ILE A 368 8.57 -10.40 10.12
#